data_AF-A0A1X1TC82-F1
#
_entry.id   AF-A0A1X1TC82-F1
#
_cell.length_a   1.000
_cell.length_b   1.000
_cell.length_c   1.000
_cell.angle_alpha   90.00
_cell.angle_beta   90.00
_cell.angle_gamma   90.00
#
_symmetry.space_group_name_H-M   'P 1'
#
loop_
_entity.id
_entity.type
_entity.pdbx_description
1 polymer ?
#
loop_
_entity_poly.entity_id
_entity_poly.type
_entity_poly.pdbx_seq_one_letter_code
_entity_poly.pdbx_strand_id
1 'polypeptide(L)' 'MTKRLIELDDDLLAAAQKELKTSGVSDTVRIALQQAAASSARARQVAWLQAGGLGEMADPDRRGDVWR' A
#
# COMPACT_ATOMS: atom_id res chain seq x y z
N MET A 1 7.29 3.78 -18.89
CA MET A 1 8.21 3.67 -17.73
C MET A 1 9.46 4.47 -18.06
N THR A 2 9.84 5.41 -17.19
CA THR A 2 11.07 6.20 -17.37
C THR A 2 12.20 5.52 -16.62
N LYS A 3 13.32 5.24 -17.29
CA LYS A 3 14.50 4.67 -16.62
C LYS A 3 15.17 5.76 -15.78
N ARG A 4 15.57 5.40 -14.56
CA ARG A 4 16.32 6.27 -13.65
C ARG A 4 17.57 5.51 -13.22
N LEU A 5 18.73 6.19 -13.26
CA LEU A 5 19.95 5.70 -12.64
C LEU A 5 19.88 6.07 -11.17
N ILE A 6 20.02 5.09 -10.29
CA ILE A 6 20.08 5.28 -8.84
C ILE A 6 21.20 4.39 -8.30
N GLU A 7 21.89 4.88 -7.28
CA GLU A 7 22.75 4.01 -6.46
C GLU A 7 21.85 3.23 -5.50
N LEU A 8 22.13 1.93 -5.38
CA LEU A 8 21.39 1.03 -4.51
C LEU A 8 22.40 0.14 -3.79
N ASP A 9 22.22 0.00 -2.49
CA ASP A 9 23.02 -0.90 -1.67
C ASP A 9 22.70 -2.37 -2.03
N ASP A 10 23.73 -3.14 -2.35
CA ASP A 10 23.58 -4.53 -2.83
C ASP A 10 23.10 -5.48 -1.72
N ASP A 11 23.47 -5.25 -0.46
CA ASP A 11 23.03 -6.05 0.67
C ASP A 11 21.54 -5.79 0.97
N LEU A 12 21.12 -4.52 0.89
CA LEU A 12 19.71 -4.13 0.98
C LEU A 12 18.90 -4.75 -0.16
N LEU A 13 19.42 -4.70 -1.39
CA LEU A 13 18.77 -5.31 -2.55
C LEU A 13 18.65 -6.83 -2.36
N ALA A 14 19.71 -7.50 -1.92
CA ALA A 14 19.71 -8.95 -1.69
C ALA A 14 18.72 -9.35 -0.61
N ALA A 15 18.65 -8.58 0.49
CA ALA A 15 17.66 -8.79 1.55
C ALA A 15 16.22 -8.63 1.03
N ALA A 16 15.96 -7.56 0.26
CA ALA A 16 14.65 -7.35 -0.35
C ALA A 16 14.30 -8.42 -1.37
N GLN A 17 15.26 -8.88 -2.17
CA GLN A 17 15.08 -9.97 -3.14
C GLN A 17 14.68 -11.27 -2.46
N LYS A 18 15.35 -11.61 -1.36
CA LYS A 18 15.04 -12.80 -0.56
C LYS A 18 13.62 -12.72 0.01
N GLU A 19 13.25 -11.60 0.62
CA GLU A 19 11.94 -11.44 1.27
C GLU A 19 10.80 -11.39 0.25
N LEU A 20 10.99 -10.63 -0.84
CA LEU A 20 10.00 -10.46 -1.89
C LEU A 20 9.99 -11.62 -2.89
N LYS A 21 10.91 -12.58 -2.77
CA LYS A 21 11.10 -13.72 -3.68
C LYS A 21 11.28 -13.27 -5.13
N THR A 22 12.10 -12.25 -5.33
CA THR A 22 12.42 -11.68 -6.65
C THR A 22 13.89 -11.87 -6.96
N SER A 23 14.24 -11.89 -8.25
CA SER A 23 15.63 -12.04 -8.71
C SER A 23 16.16 -10.83 -9.50
N GLY A 24 15.27 -9.95 -9.97
CA GLY A 24 15.64 -8.79 -10.79
C GLY A 24 15.41 -7.47 -10.06
N VAL A 25 16.40 -6.57 -10.10
CA VAL A 25 16.36 -5.26 -9.42
C VAL A 25 15.08 -4.47 -9.72
N SER A 26 14.70 -4.39 -11.00
CA SER A 26 13.52 -3.63 -11.42
C SER A 26 12.20 -4.20 -10.86
N ASP A 27 12.14 -5.52 -10.67
CA ASP A 27 10.97 -6.20 -10.14
C ASP A 27 10.90 -6.03 -8.62
N THR A 28 12.04 -6.24 -7.94
CA THR A 28 12.19 -6.00 -6.50
C THR A 28 11.78 -4.57 -6.14
N VAL A 29 12.32 -3.57 -6.83
CA VAL A 29 12.00 -2.16 -6.59
C VAL A 29 10.53 -1.88 -6.88
N ARG A 30 9.97 -2.44 -7.96
CA ARG A 30 8.55 -2.24 -8.29
C ARG A 30 7.64 -2.78 -7.19
N ILE A 31 7.88 -4.01 -6.75
CA ILE A 31 7.08 -4.66 -5.71
C ILE A 31 7.24 -3.93 -4.38
N ALA A 32 8.46 -3.55 -4.00
CA ALA A 32 8.72 -2.78 -2.79
C ALA A 32 7.96 -1.44 -2.77
N LEU A 33 7.97 -0.70 -3.88
CA LEU A 33 7.24 0.57 -4.00
C LEU A 33 5.72 0.37 -3.96
N GLN A 34 5.21 -0.70 -4.58
CA GLN A 34 3.78 -1.04 -4.50
C GLN A 34 3.37 -1.37 -3.06
N GLN A 35 4.17 -2.15 -2.33
CA GLN A 35 3.91 -2.47 -0.93
C GLN A 35 3.94 -1.24 -0.04
N ALA A 36 4.92 -0.34 -0.22
CA ALA A 36 5.01 0.90 0.53
C ALA A 36 3.78 1.80 0.31
N ALA A 37 3.36 1.94 -0.96
CA ALA A 37 2.15 2.71 -1.31
C ALA A 37 0.88 2.10 -0.70
N ALA A 38 0.72 0.77 -0.82
CA ALA A 38 -0.42 0.05 -0.25
C ALA A 38 -0.47 0.15 1.27
N SER A 39 0.66 -0.01 1.95
CA SER A 39 0.77 0.13 3.41
C SER A 39 0.41 1.54 3.88
N SER A 40 0.89 2.58 3.18
CA SER A 40 0.52 3.97 3.48
C SER A 40 -0.97 4.25 3.24
N ALA A 41 -1.56 3.73 2.16
CA ALA A 41 -2.99 3.85 1.90
C ALA A 41 -3.83 3.14 2.98
N ARG A 42 -3.43 1.93 3.38
CA ARG A 42 -4.06 1.16 4.47
C ARG A 42 -4.00 1.91 5.80
N ALA A 43 -2.84 2.46 6.15
CA ALA A 43 -2.67 3.22 7.39
C ALA A 43 -3.60 4.44 7.43
N ARG A 44 -3.69 5.19 6.33
CA ARG A 44 -4.63 6.32 6.21
C ARG A 44 -6.09 5.88 6.30
N GLN A 45 -6.46 4.76 5.67
CA GLN A 45 -7.80 4.21 5.75
C GLN A 45 -8.18 3.84 7.19
N VAL A 46 -7.28 3.18 7.93
CA VAL A 46 -7.49 2.82 9.33
C VAL A 46 -7.64 4.07 10.19
N ALA A 47 -6.77 5.06 10.00
CA ALA A 47 -6.85 6.33 10.73
C ALA A 47 -8.19 7.05 10.47
N TRP A 48 -8.65 7.07 9.21
CA TRP A 48 -9.95 7.64 8.85
C TRP A 48 -11.11 6.90 9.51
N LEU A 49 -11.10 5.57 9.52
CA LEU A 49 -12.12 4.76 10.22
C LEU A 49 -12.13 5.05 11.73
N GLN A 50 -10.96 5.12 12.37
CA GLN A 50 -10.83 5.42 13.80
C GLN A 50 -11.32 6.83 14.14
N ALA A 51 -11.18 7.79 13.23
CA ALA A 51 -11.69 9.15 13.38
C ALA A 51 -13.21 9.26 13.17
N GLY A 52 -13.94 8.13 13.07
CA GLY A 52 -15.38 8.11 12.83
C GLY A 52 -15.77 8.01 11.36
N GLY A 53 -14.83 7.62 10.49
CA GLY A 53 -15.12 7.24 9.12
C GLY A 53 -16.19 6.14 9.08
N LEU A 54 -17.17 6.28 8.19
CA LEU A 54 -18.41 5.47 8.13
C LEU A 54 -19.41 5.71 9.29
N GLY A 55 -19.24 6.77 10.11
CA GLY A 55 -20.17 7.09 11.20
C GLY A 55 -21.63 7.23 10.77
N GLU A 56 -21.89 7.82 9.61
CA GLU A 56 -23.25 7.90 9.04
C GLU A 56 -23.79 6.53 8.58
N MET A 57 -22.89 5.62 8.24
CA MET A 57 -23.21 4.23 7.93
C MET A 57 -23.28 3.37 9.19
N ALA A 58 -23.16 3.90 10.42
CA ALA A 58 -23.46 3.12 11.63
C ALA A 58 -24.97 2.93 11.82
N ASP A 59 -25.77 3.86 11.31
CA ASP A 59 -27.24 3.83 11.33
C ASP A 59 -27.78 2.88 10.23
N PRO A 60 -28.52 1.81 10.59
CA PRO A 60 -29.14 0.89 9.63
C PRO A 60 -30.06 1.55 8.61
N ASP A 61 -30.80 2.59 9.01
CA ASP A 61 -31.77 3.25 8.13
C ASP A 61 -31.04 4.09 7.07
N ARG A 62 -30.03 4.87 7.50
CA ARG A 62 -29.16 5.63 6.58
C ARG A 62 -28.38 4.74 5.63
N ARG A 63 -27.93 3.56 6.08
CA ARG A 63 -27.28 2.57 5.19
C ARG A 63 -28.21 2.07 4.10
N GLY A 64 -29.49 1.85 4.42
CA GLY A 64 -30.49 1.33 3.49
C GLY A 64 -30.82 2.30 2.35
N ASP A 65 -30.68 3.60 2.59
CA ASP A 65 -30.97 4.65 1.60
C ASP A 65 -29.87 4.82 0.53
N VAL A 66 -28.62 4.41 0.80
CA VAL A 66 -27.49 4.55 -0.15
C VAL A 66 -27.54 3.53 -1.29
N TRP A 67 -28.20 2.40 -1.09
CA TRP A 67 -28.23 1.27 -2.04
C TRP A 67 -29.56 1.13 -2.79
N ARG A 68 -30.44 2.13 -2.72
CA ARG A 68 -31.76 2.14 -3.37
C ARG A 68 -31.72 2.97 -4.66
#